data_AF-A0A6N7SVH6-F1
#
_entry.id   AF-A0A6N7SVH6-F1
#
_cell.length_a   1.000
_cell.length_b   1.000
_cell.length_c   1.000
_cell.angle_alpha   90.00
_cell.angle_beta   90.00
_cell.angle_gamma   90.00
#
_symmetry.space_group_name_H-M   'P 1'
#
loop_
_entity.id
_entity.type
_entity.pdbx_description
1 polymer ?
#
loop_
_entity_poly.entity_id
_entity_poly.type
_entity_poly.pdbx_seq_one_letter_code
_entity_poly.pdbx_strand_id
1 'polypeptide(L)'
;MERFNTMQEAAELAVTRCTHWSFVTSKDRYNLNGLLALAEMSDSEDPIDEDSFYVVSPTGAIGLCNDGEDIDWLFLSDAAPDEDLPLTYTAAPQIKFCPHCGAPAVSGARFCEKCGNHLR
;
A
#
# COMPACT_ATOMS: atom_id res chain seq x y z
N MET A 1 4.16 3.20 -0.82
CA MET A 1 3.08 2.42 -0.18
C MET A 1 3.47 0.96 -0.16
N GLU A 2 3.03 0.23 0.85
CA GLU A 2 3.12 -1.24 0.90
C GLU A 2 1.80 -1.81 0.37
N ARG A 3 1.85 -2.96 -0.34
CA ARG A 3 0.67 -3.56 -0.99
C ARG A 3 0.29 -4.87 -0.31
N PHE A 4 -1.00 -5.16 -0.25
CA PHE A 4 -1.58 -6.32 0.43
C PHE A 4 -2.75 -6.88 -0.37
N ASN A 5 -2.98 -8.19 -0.26
CA ASN A 5 -4.07 -8.84 -0.99
C ASN A 5 -5.36 -8.94 -0.16
N THR A 6 -5.31 -8.59 1.13
CA THR A 6 -6.47 -8.59 2.02
C THR A 6 -6.52 -7.30 2.84
N MET A 7 -7.72 -6.90 3.25
CA MET A 7 -7.90 -5.73 4.10
C MET A 7 -7.29 -6.00 5.47
N GLN A 8 -7.35 -7.23 5.96
CA GLN A 8 -6.79 -7.64 7.25
C GLN A 8 -5.28 -7.42 7.29
N GLU A 9 -4.53 -7.86 6.28
CA GLU A 9 -3.07 -7.65 6.22
C GLU A 9 -2.74 -6.14 6.14
N ALA A 10 -3.51 -5.37 5.37
CA ALA A 10 -3.35 -3.93 5.28
C ALA A 10 -3.64 -3.23 6.63
N ALA A 11 -4.69 -3.66 7.32
CA ALA A 11 -5.06 -3.15 8.63
C ALA A 11 -4.00 -3.50 9.69
N GLU A 12 -3.45 -4.72 9.67
CA GLU A 12 -2.35 -5.14 10.55
C GLU A 12 -1.12 -4.24 10.39
N LEU A 13 -0.74 -3.87 9.17
CA LEU A 13 0.33 -2.90 8.98
C LEU A 13 -0.10 -1.51 9.46
N ALA A 14 -1.29 -1.05 9.09
CA ALA A 14 -1.78 0.28 9.44
C ALA A 14 -1.77 0.48 10.96
N VAL A 15 -2.21 -0.50 11.76
CA VAL A 15 -2.22 -0.42 13.22
C VAL A 15 -0.84 -0.32 13.86
N THR A 16 0.23 -0.66 13.14
CA THR A 16 1.61 -0.40 13.60
C THR A 16 2.05 1.05 13.36
N ARG A 17 1.37 1.77 12.45
CA ARG A 17 1.72 3.13 12.02
C ARG A 17 0.81 4.20 12.63
N CYS A 18 -0.46 3.86 12.89
CA CYS A 18 -1.44 4.76 13.48
C CYS A 18 -2.30 4.05 14.53
N THR A 19 -3.08 4.81 15.30
CA THR A 19 -3.99 4.30 16.34
C THR A 19 -5.45 4.58 16.05
N HIS A 20 -5.74 5.55 15.16
CA HIS A 20 -7.08 6.01 14.83
C HIS A 20 -7.18 6.32 13.34
N TRP A 21 -8.32 5.96 12.77
CA TRP A 21 -8.64 6.23 11.38
C TRP A 21 -10.01 6.84 11.26
N SER A 22 -10.19 7.62 10.20
CA SER A 22 -11.51 8.10 9.77
C SER A 22 -11.85 7.54 8.40
N PHE A 23 -13.08 7.06 8.25
CA PHE A 23 -13.56 6.60 6.95
C PHE A 23 -13.88 7.80 6.06
N VAL A 24 -13.39 7.78 4.83
CA VAL A 24 -13.45 8.93 3.92
C VAL A 24 -14.89 9.34 3.62
N THR A 25 -15.78 8.38 3.40
CA THR A 25 -17.15 8.67 2.93
C THR A 25 -18.12 8.99 4.07
N SER A 26 -17.97 8.38 5.25
CA SER A 26 -18.92 8.52 6.37
C SER A 26 -18.39 9.31 7.58
N LYS A 27 -17.08 9.61 7.64
CA LYS A 27 -16.38 10.19 8.80
C LYS A 27 -16.46 9.33 10.08
N ASP A 28 -16.86 8.07 9.97
CA ASP A 28 -16.82 7.13 11.09
C ASP A 28 -15.38 6.95 11.57
N ARG A 29 -15.20 6.86 12.88
CA ARG A 29 -13.88 6.75 13.50
C ARG A 29 -13.64 5.33 13.99
N TYR A 30 -12.48 4.79 13.63
CA TYR A 30 -12.05 3.45 13.98
C TYR A 30 -10.81 3.52 14.85
N ASN A 31 -10.78 2.67 15.88
CA ASN A 31 -9.58 2.39 16.65
C ASN A 31 -8.95 1.07 16.15
N LEU A 32 -7.82 0.69 16.73
CA LEU A 32 -7.07 -0.54 16.41
C LEU A 32 -7.99 -1.77 16.26
N ASN A 33 -8.79 -2.06 17.29
CA ASN A 33 -9.65 -3.25 17.32
C ASN A 33 -10.82 -3.13 16.34
N GLY A 34 -11.38 -1.93 16.21
CA GLY A 34 -12.51 -1.67 15.30
C GLY A 34 -12.10 -1.79 13.84
N LEU A 35 -10.91 -1.33 13.47
CA LEU A 35 -10.39 -1.46 12.12
C LEU A 35 -10.08 -2.92 11.78
N LEU A 36 -9.41 -3.65 12.68
CA LEU A 36 -9.09 -5.07 12.47
C LEU A 36 -10.35 -5.93 12.35
N ALA A 37 -11.34 -5.72 13.21
CA ALA A 37 -12.60 -6.46 13.15
C ALA A 37 -13.39 -6.15 11.86
N LEU A 38 -13.39 -4.88 11.42
CA LEU A 38 -14.01 -4.49 10.15
C LEU A 38 -13.30 -5.14 8.97
N ALA A 39 -11.97 -5.15 8.97
CA ALA A 39 -11.17 -5.74 7.91
C ALA A 39 -11.41 -7.25 7.77
N GLU A 40 -11.44 -7.99 8.88
CA GLU A 40 -11.75 -9.42 8.89
C GLU A 40 -13.16 -9.71 8.34
N MET A 41 -14.15 -8.90 8.73
CA MET A 41 -15.52 -9.01 8.20
C MET A 41 -15.57 -8.71 6.71
N SER A 42 -14.90 -7.64 6.27
CA SER A 42 -14.86 -7.24 4.87
C SER A 42 -14.25 -8.32 3.99
N ASP A 43 -13.10 -8.88 4.37
CA ASP A 43 -12.43 -9.94 3.61
C ASP A 43 -13.27 -11.22 3.51
N SER A 44 -14.11 -11.49 4.52
CA SER A 44 -15.00 -12.65 4.55
C SER A 44 -16.28 -12.47 3.73
N GLU A 45 -16.82 -11.24 3.68
CA GLU A 45 -18.08 -10.94 2.98
C GLU A 45 -17.87 -10.57 1.51
N ASP A 46 -16.83 -9.80 1.19
CA ASP A 46 -16.58 -9.25 -0.13
C ASP A 46 -15.06 -9.25 -0.43
N PRO A 47 -14.50 -10.42 -0.78
CA PRO A 47 -13.09 -10.53 -1.13
C PRO A 47 -12.81 -9.74 -2.41
N ILE A 48 -11.67 -9.05 -2.43
CA ILE A 48 -11.26 -8.25 -3.60
C ILE A 48 -10.96 -9.14 -4.81
N ASP A 49 -11.12 -8.57 -6.01
CA ASP A 49 -10.74 -9.21 -7.27
C ASP A 49 -9.23 -9.50 -7.35
N GLU A 50 -8.84 -10.51 -8.15
CA GLU A 50 -7.44 -10.96 -8.31
C GLU A 50 -6.48 -9.86 -8.78
N ASP A 51 -7.00 -8.89 -9.52
CA ASP A 51 -6.24 -7.75 -10.06
C ASP A 51 -6.28 -6.51 -9.14
N SER A 52 -7.01 -6.58 -8.02
CA SER A 52 -7.14 -5.51 -7.04
C SER A 52 -6.28 -5.78 -5.81
N PHE A 53 -5.80 -4.72 -5.16
CA PHE A 53 -4.98 -4.83 -3.96
C PHE A 53 -5.12 -3.63 -3.05
N TYR A 54 -4.97 -3.86 -1.74
CA TYR A 54 -4.92 -2.80 -0.76
C TYR A 54 -3.53 -2.17 -0.72
N VAL A 55 -3.50 -0.87 -0.46
CA VAL A 55 -2.27 -0.09 -0.28
C VAL A 55 -2.30 0.64 1.05
N VAL A 56 -1.15 0.62 1.74
CA VAL A 56 -0.99 1.33 3.00
C VAL A 56 0.02 2.46 2.83
N SER A 57 -0.38 3.68 3.19
CA SER A 57 0.50 4.85 3.19
C SER A 57 1.56 4.73 4.30
N PRO A 58 2.70 5.45 4.21
CA PRO A 58 3.69 5.48 5.28
C PRO A 58 3.13 5.84 6.66
N THR A 59 2.05 6.63 6.70
CA THR A 59 1.40 7.09 7.93
C THR A 59 0.27 6.17 8.39
N GLY A 60 -0.07 5.16 7.60
CA GLY A 60 -1.08 4.14 7.91
C GLY A 60 -2.46 4.41 7.32
N ALA A 61 -2.60 5.32 6.35
CA ALA A 61 -3.85 5.40 5.58
C ALA A 61 -4.01 4.14 4.72
N ILE A 62 -5.23 3.68 4.51
CA ILE A 62 -5.54 2.47 3.73
C ILE A 62 -6.35 2.89 2.51
N GLY A 63 -5.87 2.51 1.33
CA GLY A 63 -6.59 2.62 0.08
C GLY A 63 -6.77 1.26 -0.59
N LEU A 64 -7.76 1.17 -1.46
CA LEU A 64 -7.97 0.06 -2.37
C LEU A 64 -7.58 0.50 -3.77
N CYS A 65 -6.69 -0.24 -4.41
CA CYS A 65 -6.34 -0.02 -5.80
C CYS A 65 -7.12 -1.01 -6.67
N ASN A 66 -7.98 -0.49 -7.53
CA ASN A 66 -8.72 -1.30 -8.50
C ASN A 66 -7.91 -1.37 -9.79
N ASP A 67 -7.71 -2.59 -10.31
CA ASP A 67 -7.03 -2.84 -11.59
C ASP A 67 -5.59 -2.30 -11.69
N GLY A 68 -4.99 -1.88 -10.57
CA GLY A 68 -3.60 -1.39 -10.49
C GLY A 68 -3.37 0.04 -10.97
N GLU A 69 -4.41 0.82 -11.27
CA GLU A 69 -4.28 2.20 -11.76
C GLU A 69 -4.65 3.24 -10.69
N ASP A 70 -5.91 3.28 -10.28
CA ASP A 70 -6.45 4.29 -9.37
C ASP A 70 -6.52 3.77 -7.92
N ILE A 71 -6.27 4.64 -6.95
CA ILE A 71 -6.37 4.35 -5.52
C ILE A 71 -7.58 5.07 -4.94
N ASP A 72 -8.55 4.28 -4.49
CA ASP A 72 -9.66 4.75 -3.66
C ASP A 72 -9.25 4.68 -2.18
N TRP A 73 -8.97 5.84 -1.60
CA TRP A 73 -8.65 5.93 -0.18
C TRP A 73 -9.92 5.68 0.66
N LEU A 74 -9.86 4.63 1.49
CA LEU A 74 -10.96 4.20 2.33
C LEU A 74 -10.82 4.77 3.74
N PHE A 75 -9.62 4.66 4.32
CA PHE A 75 -9.32 5.06 5.69
C PHE A 75 -8.16 6.05 5.73
N LEU A 76 -8.41 7.24 6.27
CA LEU A 76 -7.36 8.24 6.52
C LEU A 76 -6.81 8.07 7.92
N SER A 77 -5.50 8.13 8.07
CA SER A 77 -4.84 8.06 9.36
C SER A 77 -4.92 9.41 10.07
N ASP A 78 -5.19 9.41 11.38
CA ASP A 78 -5.08 10.63 12.19
C ASP A 78 -3.60 11.02 12.43
N ALA A 79 -2.64 10.16 12.06
CA ALA A 79 -1.21 10.44 12.22
C ALA A 79 -0.73 11.56 11.29
N ALA A 80 -1.33 11.67 10.11
CA ALA A 80 -1.04 12.73 9.14
C ALA A 80 -2.30 13.08 8.33
N PRO A 81 -3.20 13.92 8.87
CA PRO A 81 -4.45 14.28 8.20
C PRO A 81 -4.23 15.10 6.91
N ASP A 82 -3.06 15.73 6.76
CA ASP A 82 -2.67 16.51 5.59
C ASP A 82 -1.65 15.75 4.69
N GLU A 83 -1.59 14.42 4.79
CA GLU A 83 -0.74 13.62 3.90
C GLU A 83 -1.21 13.78 2.44
N ASP A 84 -0.27 14.12 1.55
CA ASP A 84 -0.51 14.20 0.11
C ASP A 84 -0.58 12.77 -0.46
N LEU A 85 -1.78 12.19 -0.36
CA LEU A 85 -2.06 10.83 -0.79
C LEU A 85 -2.26 10.80 -2.31
N PRO A 86 -1.46 10.03 -3.07
CA PRO A 86 -1.62 9.96 -4.51
C PRO A 86 -2.94 9.28 -4.87
N LEU A 87 -3.60 9.79 -5.90
CA LEU A 87 -4.83 9.21 -6.45
C LEU A 87 -4.56 8.01 -7.36
N THR A 88 -3.31 7.84 -7.79
CA THR A 88 -2.89 6.75 -8.68
C THR A 88 -1.81 5.91 -8.04
N TYR A 89 -1.87 4.59 -8.20
CA TYR A 89 -0.83 3.71 -7.73
C TYR A 89 0.40 3.81 -8.64
N THR A 90 1.41 4.54 -8.16
CA THR A 90 2.74 4.44 -8.73
C THR A 90 3.53 3.45 -7.87
N ALA A 91 3.72 2.23 -8.36
CA ALA A 91 4.70 1.32 -7.80
C ALA A 91 6.04 2.07 -7.77
N ALA A 92 6.50 2.48 -6.58
CA ALA A 92 7.81 3.08 -6.45
C ALA A 92 8.80 2.09 -7.07
N PRO A 93 9.62 2.50 -8.06
CA PRO A 93 10.56 1.59 -8.66
C PRO A 93 11.43 1.06 -7.52
N GLN A 94 11.34 -0.24 -7.23
CA GLN A 94 12.23 -0.83 -6.24
C GLN A 94 13.61 -0.81 -6.87
N ILE A 95 14.35 0.26 -6.62
CA ILE A 95 15.69 0.44 -7.13
C ILE A 95 16.55 -0.61 -6.44
N LYS A 96 16.91 -1.66 -7.17
CA LYS A 96 17.90 -2.63 -6.77
C LYS A 96 19.27 -2.12 -7.18
N PHE A 97 20.28 -2.30 -6.35
CA PHE A 97 21.63 -1.96 -6.76
C PHE A 97 22.26 -3.13 -7.51
N CYS A 98 22.95 -2.83 -8.61
CA CYS A 98 23.70 -3.84 -9.34
C CYS A 98 24.79 -4.43 -8.42
N PRO A 99 24.82 -5.75 -8.21
CA PRO A 99 25.83 -6.37 -7.33
C PRO A 99 27.26 -6.24 -7.87
N HIS A 100 27.42 -5.93 -9.16
CA HIS A 100 28.72 -5.83 -9.81
C HIS A 100 29.31 -4.42 -9.79
N CYS A 101 28.49 -3.37 -9.96
CA CYS A 101 28.99 -2.00 -10.06
C CYS A 101 28.36 -1.01 -9.07
N GLY A 102 27.38 -1.45 -8.27
CA GLY A 102 26.68 -0.63 -7.29
C GLY A 102 25.76 0.43 -7.89
N ALA A 103 25.51 0.43 -9.20
CA ALA A 103 24.58 1.38 -9.81
C ALA A 103 23.13 1.05 -9.44
N PRO A 104 22.26 2.07 -9.28
CA PRO A 104 20.83 1.84 -9.18
C PRO A 104 20.31 1.19 -10.47
N ALA A 105 19.47 0.19 -10.32
CA ALA A 105 18.79 -0.51 -11.41
C ALA A 105 17.32 -0.68 -11.03
N VAL A 106 16.43 -0.44 -11.99
CA VAL A 106 14.99 -0.58 -11.78
C VAL A 106 14.65 -2.05 -11.53
N SER A 107 13.79 -2.35 -10.56
CA SER A 107 13.26 -3.70 -10.35
C SER A 107 12.62 -4.22 -11.64
N GLY A 108 13.10 -5.37 -12.13
CA GLY A 108 12.66 -5.96 -13.40
C GLY A 108 13.61 -5.69 -14.58
N ALA A 109 14.61 -4.82 -14.43
CA ALA A 109 15.67 -4.66 -15.43
C ALA A 109 16.48 -5.95 -15.56
N ARG A 110 16.58 -6.51 -16.77
CA ARG A 110 17.40 -7.72 -17.05
C ARG A 110 18.90 -7.44 -17.03
N PHE A 111 19.29 -6.21 -17.35
CA PHE A 111 20.69 -5.79 -17.45
C PHE A 111 20.90 -4.46 -16.76
N CYS A 112 22.07 -4.26 -16.18
CA CYS A 112 22.47 -2.98 -15.62
C CYS A 112 22.77 -1.98 -16.74
N GLU A 113 22.09 -0.84 -16.75
CA GLU A 113 22.31 0.22 -17.75
C GLU A 113 23.70 0.84 -17.67
N LYS A 114 24.36 0.77 -16.50
CA LYS A 114 25.71 1.34 -16.29
C LYS A 114 26.83 0.40 -16.71
N CYS A 115 26.76 -0.89 -16.37
CA CYS A 115 27.86 -1.84 -16.60
C CYS A 115 27.52 -3.00 -17.56
N GLY A 116 26.27 -3.09 -18.02
CA GLY A 116 25.80 -4.15 -18.92
C GLY A 116 25.65 -5.54 -18.27
N ASN A 117 25.96 -5.68 -16.98
CA ASN A 117 25.92 -6.99 -16.33
C ASN A 117 24.47 -7.46 -16.11
N HIS A 118 24.25 -8.77 -16.19
CA HIS A 118 22.92 -9.35 -15.99
C HIS A 118 22.50 -9.21 -14.53
N LEU A 119 21.32 -8.66 -14.31
CA LEU A 119 20.70 -8.53 -12.99
C LEU A 119 19.81 -9.76 -12.81
N ARG A 120 20.27 -10.72 -12.00
CA ARG A 120 19.57 -11.97 -11.71
C ARG A 120 18.91 -11.90 -10.34
#